data_AF-A0A0S8A2E6-F1
#
_entry.id   AF-A0A0S8A2E6-F1
#
_cell.length_a   1.000
_cell.length_b   1.000
_cell.length_c   1.000
_cell.angle_alpha   90.00
_cell.angle_beta   90.00
_cell.angle_gamma   90.00
#
_symmetry.space_group_name_H-M   'P 1'
#
loop_
_entity.id
_entity.type
_entity.pdbx_description
1 polymer ?
#
loop_
_entity_poly.entity_id
_entity_poly.type
_entity_poly.pdbx_seq_one_letter_code
_entity_poly.pdbx_strand_id
1 'polypeptide(L)'
;MYNDHLIVPKSLKQVTLWVHPEGRVLGYVYLRKHSAVHAGEELPLEALNRSEPFIVFKRDTPAEIRFYNRKSIIRVEYPGLDKQKTRAIRPLHCALQMMDGSLINGTIEEPLHPNRARLLDYLNNPDDMFIKLHIEGDTTLVNKSYIIHVHVDSLEDNDE
;
A
#
# COMPACT_ATOMS: atom_id res chain seq x y z
N MET A 1 36.25 13.78 -6.89
CA MET A 1 35.92 12.95 -5.72
C MET A 1 34.41 12.92 -5.59
N TYR A 2 33.78 11.76 -5.85
CA TYR A 2 32.33 11.60 -5.71
C TYR A 2 31.99 11.55 -4.22
N ASN A 3 31.07 12.39 -3.76
CA ASN A 3 30.75 12.55 -2.35
C ASN A 3 29.73 11.47 -1.95
N ASP A 4 30.20 10.24 -1.67
CA ASP A 4 29.37 9.10 -1.27
C ASP A 4 28.57 9.34 0.04
N HIS A 5 28.93 10.39 0.79
CA HIS A 5 28.24 10.81 2.02
C HIS A 5 26.83 11.40 1.81
N LEU A 6 26.39 11.60 0.56
CA LEU A 6 25.03 12.08 0.24
C LEU A 6 24.10 10.97 -0.28
N ILE A 7 24.55 9.72 -0.36
CA ILE A 7 23.72 8.60 -0.83
C ILE A 7 22.82 8.15 0.31
N VAL A 8 21.51 8.41 0.19
CA VAL A 8 20.51 7.88 1.12
C VAL A 8 20.55 6.35 1.03
N PRO A 9 20.93 5.64 2.12
CA PRO A 9 21.03 4.20 2.08
C PRO A 9 19.63 3.59 1.90
N LYS A 10 19.51 2.64 0.97
CA LYS A 10 18.26 1.96 0.64
C LYS A 10 18.34 0.46 0.90
N SER A 11 17.20 -0.11 1.25
CA SER A 11 16.97 -1.55 1.43
C SER A 11 16.03 -2.05 0.34
N LEU A 12 16.14 -3.33 0.00
CA LEU A 12 15.30 -3.97 -1.01
C LEU A 12 14.23 -4.81 -0.32
N LYS A 13 12.97 -4.51 -0.60
CA LYS A 13 11.82 -5.30 -0.15
C LYS A 13 11.21 -6.01 -1.35
N GLN A 14 11.10 -7.33 -1.26
CA GLN A 14 10.47 -8.13 -2.31
C GLN A 14 8.96 -7.89 -2.29
N VAL A 15 8.39 -7.59 -3.46
CA VAL A 15 6.96 -7.34 -3.64
C VAL A 15 6.49 -7.88 -5.01
N THR A 16 5.19 -8.10 -5.14
CA THR A 16 4.52 -8.30 -6.43
C THR A 16 3.79 -7.01 -6.80
N LEU A 17 4.09 -6.43 -7.96
CA LEU A 17 3.31 -5.33 -8.53
C LEU A 17 2.27 -5.87 -9.51
N TRP A 18 1.09 -5.28 -9.51
CA TRP A 18 0.11 -5.39 -10.58
C TRP A 18 -0.01 -4.03 -11.24
N VAL A 19 0.33 -3.94 -12.53
CA VAL A 19 0.45 -2.67 -13.26
C VAL A 19 -0.52 -2.67 -14.44
N HIS A 20 -1.28 -1.60 -14.64
CA HIS A 20 -2.14 -1.42 -15.80
C HIS A 20 -1.35 -0.83 -16.98
N PRO A 21 -1.43 -1.39 -18.21
CA PRO A 21 -2.05 -2.66 -18.59
C PRO A 21 -1.06 -3.85 -18.61
N GLU A 22 0.17 -3.67 -18.12
CA GLU A 22 1.25 -4.68 -18.21
C GLU A 22 0.95 -6.01 -17.50
N GLY A 23 0.19 -5.98 -16.40
CA GLY A 23 -0.11 -7.12 -15.55
C GLY A 23 0.87 -7.29 -14.40
N ARG A 24 1.15 -8.55 -14.04
CA ARG A 24 1.89 -8.92 -12.83
C ARG A 24 3.41 -8.86 -13.04
N VAL A 25 4.12 -8.20 -12.14
CA VAL A 25 5.58 -8.06 -12.16
C VAL A 25 6.17 -8.37 -10.77
N LEU A 26 7.08 -9.35 -10.71
CA LEU A 26 7.80 -9.72 -9.48
C LEU A 26 9.16 -9.03 -9.41
N GLY A 27 9.55 -8.62 -8.20
CA GLY A 27 10.84 -8.02 -7.95
C GLY A 27 10.88 -7.28 -6.61
N TYR A 28 11.61 -6.16 -6.58
CA TYR A 28 11.93 -5.45 -5.36
C TYR A 28 11.70 -3.94 -5.51
N VAL A 29 11.14 -3.33 -4.46
CA VAL A 29 11.12 -1.88 -4.29
C VAL A 29 12.29 -1.44 -3.40
N TYR A 30 12.80 -0.25 -3.66
CA TYR A 30 13.83 0.37 -2.84
C TYR A 30 13.21 1.25 -1.76
N LEU A 31 13.43 0.90 -0.50
CA LEU A 31 12.94 1.63 0.67
C LEU A 31 14.08 2.38 1.34
N ARG A 32 13.80 3.51 1.98
CA ARG A 32 14.80 4.22 2.81
C ARG A 32 15.03 3.45 4.10
N LYS A 33 16.29 3.40 4.58
CA LYS A 33 16.60 2.81 5.90
C LYS A 33 15.94 3.53 7.08
N HIS A 34 15.51 4.77 6.88
CA HIS A 34 14.84 5.59 7.88
C HIS A 34 13.56 6.18 7.28
N SER A 35 12.42 5.87 7.89
CA SER A 35 11.15 6.53 7.62
C SER A 35 11.20 7.99 8.07
N ALA A 36 10.42 8.84 7.39
CA ALA A 36 10.21 10.23 7.79
C ALA A 36 9.11 10.39 8.85
N VAL A 37 8.25 9.38 9.03
CA VAL A 37 7.04 9.47 9.86
C VAL A 37 7.03 8.49 11.02
N HIS A 38 7.95 7.53 11.06
CA HIS A 38 8.09 6.61 12.19
C HIS A 38 9.54 6.16 12.42
N ALA A 39 9.78 5.51 13.56
CA ALA A 39 11.07 4.89 13.84
C ALA A 39 11.24 3.61 13.01
N GLY A 40 12.39 3.47 12.34
CA GLY A 40 12.75 2.28 11.58
C GLY A 40 12.80 2.52 10.07
N GLU A 41 12.84 1.42 9.32
CA GLU A 41 12.86 1.41 7.85
C GLU A 41 11.53 1.91 7.30
N GLU A 42 11.59 2.68 6.21
CA GLU A 42 10.40 3.08 5.46
C GLU A 42 9.59 1.87 4.99
N LEU A 43 8.26 1.97 5.04
CA LEU A 43 7.35 0.96 4.52
C LEU A 43 7.07 1.14 3.01
N PRO A 44 6.70 0.06 2.29
CA PRO A 44 6.23 0.16 0.91
C PRO A 44 5.07 1.15 0.72
N LEU A 45 4.13 1.24 1.67
CA LEU A 45 3.02 2.19 1.66
C LEU A 45 3.52 3.64 1.58
N GLU A 46 4.47 4.01 2.43
CA GLU A 46 5.07 5.35 2.43
C GLU A 46 5.76 5.64 1.10
N ALA A 47 6.56 4.68 0.59
CA ALA A 47 7.27 4.85 -0.67
C ALA A 47 6.32 5.03 -1.87
N LEU A 48 5.13 4.42 -1.82
CA LEU A 48 4.10 4.49 -2.85
C LEU A 48 3.21 5.73 -2.74
N ASN A 49 2.97 6.27 -1.54
CA ASN A 49 2.18 7.49 -1.34
C ASN A 49 3.01 8.79 -1.42
N ARG A 50 4.30 8.73 -1.74
CA ARG A 50 5.07 9.95 -1.99
C ARG A 50 4.55 10.73 -3.20
N SER A 51 4.77 12.04 -3.17
CA SER A 51 4.36 12.97 -4.23
C SER A 51 5.09 12.79 -5.56
N GLU A 52 6.25 12.13 -5.60
CA GLU A 52 6.91 11.87 -6.88
C GLU A 52 6.07 10.92 -7.76
N PRO A 53 6.09 11.04 -9.10
CA PRO A 53 5.25 10.23 -9.96
C PRO A 53 5.77 8.80 -10.18
N PHE A 54 7.08 8.57 -10.09
CA PHE A 54 7.71 7.28 -10.42
C PHE A 54 8.37 6.60 -9.22
N ILE A 55 8.16 5.28 -9.11
CA ILE A 55 8.87 4.41 -8.16
C ILE A 55 9.88 3.54 -8.90
N VAL A 56 11.06 3.38 -8.31
CA VAL A 56 12.12 2.51 -8.84
C VAL A 56 11.83 1.07 -8.42
N PHE A 57 11.85 0.17 -9.38
CA PHE A 57 11.59 -1.25 -9.19
C PHE A 57 12.69 -2.09 -9.84
N LYS A 58 13.25 -3.04 -9.08
CA LYS A 58 14.20 -4.03 -9.60
C LYS A 58 13.44 -5.31 -9.90
N ARG A 59 13.18 -5.57 -11.18
CA ARG A 59 12.49 -6.77 -11.66
C ARG A 59 13.41 -8.00 -11.57
N ASP A 60 12.82 -9.17 -11.35
CA ASP A 60 13.57 -10.43 -11.27
C ASP A 60 13.86 -11.09 -12.63
N THR A 61 12.88 -11.12 -13.55
CA THR A 61 13.02 -11.86 -14.81
C THR A 61 12.35 -11.16 -16.00
N PRO A 62 13.12 -10.70 -17.01
CA PRO A 62 14.56 -10.46 -16.96
C PRO A 62 14.94 -9.50 -15.83
N ALA A 63 16.15 -9.65 -15.31
CA ALA A 63 16.67 -8.80 -14.25
C ALA A 63 16.96 -7.40 -14.82
N GLU A 64 16.20 -6.40 -14.39
CA GLU A 64 16.32 -5.03 -14.88
C GLU A 64 15.78 -4.01 -13.87
N ILE A 65 16.23 -2.76 -13.99
CA ILE A 65 15.68 -1.63 -13.24
C ILE A 65 14.64 -0.92 -14.10
N ARG A 66 13.46 -0.71 -13.54
CA ARG A 66 12.36 0.02 -14.16
C ARG A 66 11.88 1.14 -13.28
N PHE A 67 11.31 2.15 -13.91
CA PHE A 67 10.62 3.25 -13.25
C PHE A 67 9.14 3.12 -13.57
N TYR A 68 8.33 2.73 -12.58
CA TYR A 68 6.88 2.62 -12.77
C TYR A 68 6.19 3.92 -12.36
N ASN A 69 5.31 4.42 -13.22
CA ASN A 69 4.38 5.47 -12.82
C ASN A 69 3.45 4.90 -11.76
N ARG A 70 3.43 5.51 -10.57
CA ARG A 70 2.64 5.04 -9.44
C ARG A 70 1.13 5.02 -9.76
N LYS A 71 0.65 5.93 -10.61
CA LYS A 71 -0.76 5.97 -11.07
C LYS A 71 -1.13 4.77 -11.95
N SER A 72 -0.16 4.10 -12.54
CA SER A 72 -0.38 2.88 -13.33
C SER A 72 -0.31 1.61 -12.49
N ILE A 73 0.12 1.68 -11.23
CA ILE A 73 0.14 0.52 -10.33
C ILE A 73 -1.27 0.35 -9.76
N ILE A 74 -1.86 -0.82 -9.97
CA ILE A 74 -3.18 -1.22 -9.49
C ILE A 74 -3.07 -1.63 -8.02
N ARG A 75 -2.14 -2.53 -7.71
CA ARG A 75 -1.88 -2.99 -6.35
C ARG A 75 -0.47 -3.54 -6.16
N VAL A 76 -0.04 -3.61 -4.91
CA VAL A 76 1.26 -4.15 -4.48
C VAL A 76 1.04 -5.15 -3.36
N GLU A 77 1.61 -6.35 -3.49
CA GLU A 77 1.45 -7.44 -2.52
C GLU A 77 2.83 -7.81 -1.96
N TYR A 78 2.92 -8.03 -0.65
CA TYR A 78 4.14 -8.55 -0.03
C TYR A 78 3.86 -9.35 1.25
N PRO A 79 4.74 -10.33 1.55
CA PRO A 79 4.48 -11.24 2.66
C PRO A 79 4.61 -10.55 4.01
N GLY A 80 3.71 -10.96 4.91
CA GLY A 80 3.70 -10.58 6.31
C GLY A 80 3.05 -9.24 6.62
N LEU A 81 2.84 -9.02 7.91
CA LEU A 81 2.34 -7.76 8.47
C LEU A 81 3.50 -6.81 8.77
N ASP A 82 3.32 -5.53 8.45
CA ASP A 82 4.25 -4.51 8.91
C ASP A 82 4.25 -4.47 10.44
N LYS A 83 5.44 -4.59 11.06
CA LYS A 83 5.60 -4.74 12.51
C LYS A 83 5.29 -3.47 13.33
N GLN A 84 4.60 -2.49 12.74
CA GLN A 84 4.29 -1.25 13.43
C GLN A 84 3.28 -1.46 14.57
N LYS A 85 3.47 -0.68 15.63
CA LYS A 85 2.93 -0.91 16.98
C LYS A 85 1.48 -0.47 17.19
N THR A 86 0.83 0.14 16.21
CA THR A 86 -0.52 0.70 16.38
C THR A 86 -1.51 -0.14 15.61
N ARG A 87 -1.87 -1.31 16.15
CA ARG A 87 -3.00 -2.08 15.63
C ARG A 87 -4.30 -1.33 15.90
N ALA A 88 -5.23 -1.32 14.95
CA ALA A 88 -6.57 -0.80 15.16
C ALA A 88 -7.20 -1.37 16.43
N ILE A 89 -7.96 -0.53 17.13
CA ILE A 89 -8.81 -0.97 18.25
C ILE A 89 -9.90 -1.92 17.75
N ARG A 90 -10.36 -1.73 16.50
CA ARG A 90 -11.28 -2.64 15.80
C ARG A 90 -10.84 -2.77 14.32
N PRO A 91 -10.41 -3.97 13.87
CA PRO A 91 -10.20 -4.22 12.45
C PRO A 91 -11.52 -4.10 11.68
N LEU A 92 -11.48 -3.56 10.47
CA LEU A 92 -12.65 -3.42 9.60
C LEU A 92 -12.55 -4.38 8.41
N HIS A 93 -13.45 -5.36 8.36
CA HIS A 93 -13.58 -6.24 7.21
C HIS A 93 -14.27 -5.52 6.05
N CYS A 94 -13.67 -5.60 4.87
CA CYS A 94 -14.19 -4.95 3.67
C CYS A 94 -13.89 -5.76 2.40
N ALA A 95 -14.69 -5.49 1.37
CA ALA A 95 -14.53 -6.01 0.03
C ALA A 95 -14.40 -4.84 -0.96
N LEU A 96 -13.31 -4.83 -1.72
CA LEU A 96 -13.04 -3.83 -2.77
C LEU A 96 -13.39 -4.41 -4.14
N GLN A 97 -14.37 -3.82 -4.81
CA GLN A 97 -14.65 -4.13 -6.21
C GLN A 97 -13.71 -3.31 -7.10
N MET A 98 -12.90 -3.97 -7.91
CA MET A 98 -11.87 -3.36 -8.74
C MET A 98 -12.36 -3.09 -10.17
N MET A 99 -11.69 -2.15 -10.86
CA MET A 99 -11.98 -1.80 -12.26
C MET A 99 -11.81 -2.95 -13.26
N ASP A 100 -10.97 -3.94 -12.94
CA ASP A 100 -10.80 -5.16 -13.75
C ASP A 100 -11.87 -6.23 -13.48
N GLY A 101 -12.87 -5.93 -12.65
CA GLY A 101 -13.93 -6.84 -12.25
C GLY A 101 -13.57 -7.76 -11.08
N SER A 102 -12.31 -7.75 -10.61
CA SER A 102 -11.91 -8.55 -9.46
C SER A 102 -12.48 -8.01 -8.14
N LEU A 103 -12.64 -8.91 -7.17
CA LEU A 103 -13.05 -8.59 -5.80
C LEU A 103 -11.88 -8.90 -4.86
N ILE A 104 -11.47 -7.92 -4.06
CA ILE A 104 -10.42 -8.08 -3.06
C ILE A 104 -11.06 -8.02 -1.67
N ASN A 105 -11.07 -9.14 -0.96
CA ASN A 105 -11.55 -9.22 0.41
C ASN A 105 -10.37 -9.08 1.38
N GLY A 106 -10.47 -8.16 2.34
CA GLY A 106 -9.39 -7.92 3.29
C GLY A 106 -9.82 -7.11 4.49
N THR A 107 -8.86 -6.88 5.37
CA THR A 107 -9.07 -6.16 6.62
C THR A 107 -8.26 -4.88 6.64
N ILE A 108 -8.90 -3.76 6.98
CA ILE A 108 -8.21 -2.51 7.29
C ILE A 108 -7.91 -2.50 8.80
N GLU A 109 -6.63 -2.43 9.14
CA GLU A 109 -6.14 -2.41 10.54
C GLU A 109 -5.56 -1.04 10.95
N GLU A 110 -5.84 0.02 10.19
CA GLU A 110 -5.48 1.38 10.57
C GLU A 110 -6.30 1.83 11.79
N PRO A 111 -5.77 2.70 12.68
CA PRO A 111 -6.49 3.20 13.85
C PRO A 111 -7.67 4.12 13.45
N LEU A 112 -8.76 3.51 12.98
CA LEU A 112 -10.02 4.15 12.63
C LEU A 112 -10.90 4.29 13.90
N HIS A 113 -11.79 5.30 13.93
CA HIS A 113 -12.81 5.37 14.99
C HIS A 113 -13.92 4.42 14.61
N PRO A 114 -14.70 3.98 15.60
CA PRO A 114 -15.93 3.23 15.36
C PRO A 114 -16.95 3.90 14.42
N ASN A 115 -17.01 5.24 14.31
CA ASN A 115 -18.08 5.90 13.54
C ASN A 115 -17.72 6.05 12.05
N ARG A 116 -18.67 5.68 11.18
CA ARG A 116 -18.66 5.65 9.69
C ARG A 116 -17.90 6.78 8.98
N ALA A 117 -17.76 7.94 9.62
CA ALA A 117 -16.92 9.05 9.17
C ALA A 117 -15.46 8.64 8.90
N ARG A 118 -14.83 7.76 9.70
CA ARG A 118 -13.38 7.49 9.53
C ARG A 118 -13.00 6.59 8.35
N LEU A 119 -13.85 5.64 7.93
CA LEU A 119 -13.58 4.92 6.68
C LEU A 119 -13.69 5.87 5.48
N LEU A 120 -14.70 6.74 5.49
CA LEU A 120 -14.87 7.76 4.47
C LEU A 120 -13.64 8.68 4.43
N ASP A 121 -13.18 9.16 5.59
CA ASP A 121 -11.97 10.00 5.69
C ASP A 121 -10.72 9.25 5.19
N TYR A 122 -10.56 7.99 5.57
CA TYR A 122 -9.44 7.15 5.16
C TYR A 122 -9.38 6.95 3.63
N LEU A 123 -10.52 6.63 3.01
CA LEU A 123 -10.61 6.49 1.56
C LEU A 123 -10.42 7.84 0.85
N ASN A 124 -10.91 8.94 1.42
CA ASN A 124 -10.83 10.26 0.79
C ASN A 124 -9.58 11.07 1.14
N ASN A 125 -8.63 10.52 1.91
CA ASN A 125 -7.38 11.23 2.19
C ASN A 125 -6.64 11.56 0.87
N PRO A 126 -6.50 12.84 0.49
CA PRO A 126 -5.91 13.21 -0.80
C PRO A 126 -4.41 12.94 -0.88
N ASP A 127 -3.74 12.84 0.27
CA ASP A 127 -2.29 12.61 0.33
C ASP A 127 -1.92 11.14 0.07
N ASP A 128 -2.89 10.23 0.24
CA ASP A 128 -2.70 8.81 -0.01
C ASP A 128 -3.28 8.42 -1.37
N MET A 129 -2.50 7.75 -2.22
CA MET A 129 -3.01 7.12 -3.44
C MET A 129 -3.35 5.64 -3.23
N PHE A 130 -2.62 5.00 -2.32
CA PHE A 130 -2.80 3.60 -1.95
C PHE A 130 -3.36 3.49 -0.54
N ILE A 131 -4.27 2.54 -0.37
CA ILE A 131 -4.76 2.08 0.93
C ILE A 131 -4.16 0.71 1.26
N LYS A 132 -4.09 0.39 2.55
CA LYS A 132 -3.51 -0.87 3.03
C LYS A 132 -4.61 -1.83 3.48
N LEU A 133 -4.51 -3.06 2.99
CA LEU A 133 -5.31 -4.20 3.40
C LEU A 133 -4.42 -5.33 3.90
N HIS A 134 -4.96 -6.10 4.83
CA HIS A 134 -4.38 -7.37 5.25
C HIS A 134 -5.24 -8.53 4.75
N ILE A 135 -4.61 -9.49 4.08
CA ILE A 135 -5.25 -10.65 3.46
C ILE A 135 -4.41 -11.87 3.79
N GLU A 136 -4.99 -12.83 4.52
CA GLU A 136 -4.33 -14.11 4.86
C GLU A 136 -2.92 -13.98 5.49
N GLY A 137 -2.66 -12.87 6.21
CA GLY A 137 -1.37 -12.60 6.85
C GLY A 137 -0.37 -11.82 6.00
N ASP A 138 -0.71 -11.55 4.73
CA ASP A 138 0.06 -10.72 3.82
C ASP A 138 -0.51 -9.30 3.75
N THR A 139 0.32 -8.36 3.30
CA THR A 139 -0.07 -6.97 3.12
C THR A 139 -0.29 -6.68 1.65
N THR A 140 -1.46 -6.10 1.34
CA THR A 140 -1.85 -5.69 0.00
C THR A 140 -2.14 -4.19 0.00
N LEU A 141 -1.44 -3.44 -0.84
CA LEU A 141 -1.63 -2.00 -1.03
C LEU A 141 -2.41 -1.79 -2.33
N VAL A 142 -3.57 -1.14 -2.26
CA VAL A 142 -4.47 -0.99 -3.40
C VAL A 142 -4.59 0.47 -3.80
N ASN A 143 -4.38 0.79 -5.08
CA ASN A 143 -4.55 2.14 -5.59
C ASN A 143 -6.04 2.49 -5.66
N LYS A 144 -6.42 3.57 -4.97
CA LYS A 144 -7.82 4.02 -4.88
C LYS A 144 -8.44 4.34 -6.23
N SER A 145 -7.62 4.76 -7.20
CA SER A 145 -8.09 5.09 -8.55
C SER A 145 -8.62 3.88 -9.31
N TYR A 146 -8.33 2.65 -8.87
CA TYR A 146 -8.81 1.41 -9.48
C TYR A 146 -9.95 0.75 -8.70
N ILE A 147 -10.42 1.37 -7.62
CA ILE A 147 -11.55 0.86 -6.83
C ILE A 147 -12.83 1.47 -7.40
N ILE A 148 -13.81 0.62 -7.74
CA ILE A 148 -15.15 1.04 -8.15
C ILE A 148 -16.00 1.37 -6.92
N HIS A 149 -16.06 0.44 -5.97
CA HIS A 149 -16.77 0.63 -4.70
C HIS A 149 -16.19 -0.24 -3.59
N VAL A 150 -16.49 0.14 -2.35
CA VAL A 150 -16.08 -0.55 -1.13
C VAL A 150 -17.33 -1.03 -0.40
N HIS A 151 -17.39 -2.31 -0.06
CA HIS A 151 -18.41 -2.89 0.80
C HIS A 151 -17.80 -3.20 2.17
N VAL A 152 -18.57 -3.02 3.24
CA VAL A 152 -18.17 -3.36 4.62
C VAL A 152 -19.26 -4.21 5.25
N ASP A 153 -18.87 -5.33 5.87
CA ASP A 153 -19.82 -6.39 6.24
C ASP A 153 -20.71 -6.02 7.45
N SER A 154 -20.31 -5.04 8.26
CA SER A 154 -21.17 -4.47 9.30
C SER A 154 -20.51 -3.26 9.94
N LEU A 155 -21.06 -2.09 9.70
CA LEU A 155 -20.95 -0.98 10.63
C LEU A 155 -21.98 -1.29 11.70
N GLU A 156 -21.57 -1.85 12.85
CA GLU A 156 -22.46 -1.98 14.00
C GLU A 156 -23.00 -0.57 14.30
N ASP A 157 -24.25 -0.33 13.91
CA ASP A 157 -25.01 0.85 14.29
C ASP A 157 -25.28 0.74 15.79
N ASN A 158 -24.31 1.17 16.60
CA ASN A 158 -24.56 1.49 17.99
C ASN A 158 -25.12 2.91 18.06
N ASP A 159 -26.35 3.08 17.56
CA ASP A 159 -27.23 4.17 17.96
C ASP A 159 -28.18 3.62 19.03
N GLU A 160 -27.75 3.69 20.30
CA GLU A 160 -28.63 3.79 21.48
C GLU A 160 -28.22 5.01 22.31
#